data_AF-A0A382B977-F1
#
_entry.id   AF-A0A382B977-F1
#
_cell.length_a   1.000
_cell.length_b   1.000
_cell.length_c   1.000
_cell.angle_alpha   90.00
_cell.angle_beta   90.00
_cell.angle_gamma   90.00
#
_symmetry.space_group_name_H-M   'P 1'
#
loop_
_entity.id
_entity.type
_entity.pdbx_description
1 polymer ?
#
loop_
_entity_poly.entity_id
_entity_poly.type
_entity_poly.pdbx_seq_one_letter_code
_entity_poly.pdbx_strand_id
1 'polypeptide(L)' 'VVAAGIRRRDAADSGRKVSPLVEADGSVILDTSDLTVDEVVEAIVALLP' A
#
# COMPACT_ATOMS: atom_id res chain seq x y z
N VAL A 1 -1.43 17.93 -12.76
CA VAL A 1 -2.53 17.47 -11.87
C VAL A 1 -2.05 16.24 -11.11
N VAL A 2 -1.87 16.33 -9.80
CA VAL A 2 -1.20 15.32 -8.94
C VAL A 2 -1.63 13.88 -9.22
N ALA A 3 -2.92 13.63 -9.45
CA ALA A 3 -3.45 12.31 -9.77
C ALA A 3 -2.84 11.65 -11.02
N ALA A 4 -2.48 12.43 -12.05
CA ALA A 4 -1.81 11.90 -13.23
C ALA A 4 -0.37 11.46 -12.91
N GLY A 5 0.30 12.17 -12.00
CA GLY A 5 1.63 11.80 -11.52
C GLY A 5 1.61 10.52 -10.69
N ILE A 6 0.59 10.36 -9.83
CA ILE A 6 0.38 9.15 -9.02
C ILE A 6 0.16 7.94 -9.94
N ARG A 7 -0.82 8.00 -10.84
CA ARG A 7 -1.10 6.88 -11.78
C ARG A 7 0.10 6.46 -12.62
N ARG A 8 0.92 7.43 -13.06
CA ARG A 8 2.15 7.13 -13.80
C ARG A 8 3.15 6.35 -12.93
N ARG A 9 3.28 6.68 -11.65
CA ARG A 9 4.17 5.98 -10.72
C ARG A 9 3.65 4.58 -10.43
N ASP A 10 2.36 4.43 -10.14
CA ASP A 10 1.75 3.13 -9.85
C ASP A 10 1.98 2.14 -11.01
N ALA A 11 1.71 2.58 -12.25
CA ALA A 11 1.94 1.77 -13.43
C ALA A 11 3.42 1.40 -13.63
N ALA A 12 4.34 2.33 -13.33
CA ALA A 12 5.77 2.06 -13.43
C ALA A 12 6.24 1.08 -12.35
N ASP A 13 5.78 1.23 -11.10
CA ASP A 13 6.21 0.45 -9.95
C ASP A 13 5.74 -1.01 -10.04
N SER A 14 4.48 -1.24 -10.43
CA SER A 14 3.92 -2.58 -10.64
C SER A 14 4.43 -3.24 -11.92
N GLY A 15 4.83 -2.47 -12.94
CA GLY A 15 5.32 -2.98 -14.22
C GLY A 15 6.82 -3.32 -14.29
N ARG A 16 7.58 -3.16 -13.19
CA ARG A 16 9.02 -3.42 -13.18
C ARG A 16 9.33 -4.89 -13.44
N LYS A 17 10.33 -5.15 -14.30
CA LYS A 17 10.81 -6.53 -14.57
C LYS A 17 11.52 -7.17 -13.37
N VAL A 18 12.11 -6.36 -12.50
CA VAL A 18 12.85 -6.80 -11.31
C VAL A 18 12.25 -6.07 -10.10
N SER A 19 11.93 -6.83 -9.05
CA SER A 19 11.25 -6.33 -7.85
C SER A 19 10.00 -5.48 -8.14
N PRO A 20 9.00 -6.02 -8.87
CA PRO A 20 7.73 -5.33 -9.08
C PRO A 20 7.04 -5.05 -7.74
N LEU A 21 6.27 -3.97 -7.67
CA LEU A 21 5.38 -3.73 -6.55
C LEU A 21 4.17 -4.66 -6.67
N VAL A 22 4.16 -5.72 -5.86
CA VAL A 22 3.10 -6.72 -5.76
C VAL A 22 2.81 -7.02 -4.30
N GLU A 23 1.63 -7.57 -4.03
CA GLU A 23 1.31 -8.14 -2.71
C GLU A 23 2.25 -9.32 -2.41
N ALA A 24 2.74 -9.41 -1.19
CA ALA A 24 3.59 -10.52 -0.75
C ALA A 24 2.73 -11.67 -0.22
N ASP A 25 3.22 -12.90 -0.40
CA ASP A 25 2.56 -14.08 0.15
C ASP A 25 2.41 -13.97 1.68
N GLY A 26 1.20 -14.15 2.19
CA GLY A 26 0.88 -14.06 3.61
C GLY A 26 0.78 -12.63 4.15
N SER A 27 0.82 -11.61 3.29
CA SER A 27 0.56 -10.24 3.74
C SER A 27 -0.92 -10.00 4.05
N VAL A 28 -1.20 -8.97 4.84
CA VAL A 28 -2.55 -8.49 5.13
C VAL A 28 -2.72 -7.14 4.44
N ILE A 29 -3.75 -7.00 3.60
CA ILE A 29 -4.12 -5.72 2.99
C ILE A 29 -4.87 -4.88 4.02
N LEU A 30 -4.34 -3.70 4.33
CA LEU A 30 -5.00 -2.68 5.15
C LEU A 30 -5.23 -1.43 4.29
N ASP A 31 -6.50 -1.17 3.93
CA ASP A 31 -6.88 0.08 3.27
C ASP A 31 -7.01 1.20 4.31
N THR A 32 -6.25 2.27 4.11
CA THR A 32 -6.17 3.40 5.03
C THR A 32 -6.82 4.67 4.48
N SER A 33 -7.60 4.56 3.39
CA SER A 33 -8.17 5.73 2.69
C SER A 33 -8.97 6.66 3.60
N ASP A 34 -9.68 6.08 4.58
CA ASP A 34 -10.55 6.79 5.51
C ASP A 34 -10.04 6.76 6.97
N LEU A 35 -8.81 6.28 7.20
CA LEU A 35 -8.23 6.17 8.54
C LEU A 35 -7.30 7.35 8.83
N THR A 36 -7.34 7.82 10.06
CA THR A 36 -6.28 8.66 10.64
C THR A 36 -5.02 7.83 10.87
N VAL A 37 -3.89 8.52 11.03
CA VAL A 37 -2.61 7.84 11.29
C VAL A 37 -2.67 6.99 12.56
N ASP A 38 -3.33 7.47 13.62
CA ASP A 38 -3.44 6.74 14.89
C ASP A 38 -4.28 5.46 14.72
N GLU A 39 -5.38 5.51 13.97
CA GLU A 39 -6.21 4.34 13.66
C GLU A 39 -5.46 3.31 12.80
N VAL A 40 -4.61 3.75 11.87
CA VAL A 40 -3.74 2.84 11.11
C VAL A 40 -2.76 2.12 12.03
N VAL A 41 -2.15 2.83 12.98
CA VAL A 41 -1.22 2.23 13.94
C VAL A 41 -1.94 1.22 14.82
N GLU A 42 -3.12 1.55 15.34
CA GLU A 42 -3.94 0.63 16.14
C GLU A 42 -4.30 -0.64 15.35
N ALA A 43 -4.74 -0.49 14.09
CA ALA A 43 -5.06 -1.61 13.23
C ALA A 43 -3.85 -2.54 12.99
N ILE A 44 -2.65 -1.98 12.80
CA ILE A 44 -1.42 -2.77 12.64
C ILE A 44 -1.08 -3.53 13.93
N VAL A 45 -1.18 -2.86 15.10
CA VAL A 45 -0.87 -3.49 16.40
C VAL A 45 -1.82 -4.65 16.69
N ALA A 46 -3.09 -4.54 16.32
CA ALA A 46 -4.08 -5.60 16.51
C ALA A 46 -3.81 -6.86 15.66
N LEU A 47 -2.96 -6.79 14.64
CA LEU A 47 -2.55 -7.94 13.82
C LEU A 47 -1.34 -8.68 14.38
N LEU A 48 -0.69 -8.16 15.42
CA LEU A 48 0.44 -8.81 16.07
C LEU A 48 -0.04 -10.01 16.92
N PRO A 49 0.76 -11.10 16.98
CA PRO A 49 0.45 -12.27 17.80
C PRO A 49 0.51 -11.99 19.31
#